data_AF-A0A0A1ZQH9-F1
#
_entry.id   AF-A0A0A1ZQH9-F1
#
_cell.length_a   1.000
_cell.length_b   1.000
_cell.length_c   1.000
_cell.angle_alpha   90.00
_cell.angle_beta   90.00
_cell.angle_gamma   90.00
#
_symmetry.space_group_name_H-M   'P 1'
#
loop_
_entity.id
_entity.type
_entity.pdbx_description
1 polymer ?
#
loop_
_entity_poly.entity_id
_entity_poly.type
_entity_poly.pdbx_seq_one_letter_code
_entity_poly.pdbx_strand_id
1 'polypeptide(L)'
;MKPRKYLKVYKKFLHTSLASEFEYKTNILIDLITAILSLIGSIFLLSIFFQDTSTIGGWEFEQALIIQGIYTILNGITNTWFNPNLTEIVKHIREGTLDFVLLKPIDSQFYISLKKINPSGFLEIMLGFCLLLYCIKINQINLNLGFLALSLITIMCSICILYSLWFFISTTTIWFVKTWNATEVLRSFLYIGRFPLNSFSFSLRIFFSVFIPIAFITTIPSEVFLGLSQLWKILLEGAVTIVFLTTSRKFWLFALKFYSSASS
;
A
#
# COMPACT_ATOMS: atom_id res chain seq x y z
N MET A 1 -21.38 10.06 13.48
CA MET A 1 -20.59 9.94 14.73
C MET A 1 -19.37 10.87 14.65
N LYS A 2 -19.02 11.62 15.70
CA LYS A 2 -18.09 12.77 15.59
C LYS A 2 -16.65 12.34 15.24
N PRO A 3 -15.97 12.96 14.25
CA PRO A 3 -14.59 12.62 13.83
C PRO A 3 -13.57 12.72 14.97
N ARG A 4 -13.82 13.61 15.93
CA ARG A 4 -13.01 13.74 17.16
C ARG A 4 -12.92 12.45 17.98
N LYS A 5 -13.97 11.60 17.98
CA LYS A 5 -13.96 10.31 18.71
C LYS A 5 -13.02 9.34 18.02
N TYR A 6 -13.08 9.21 16.70
CA TYR A 6 -12.21 8.35 15.91
C TYR A 6 -10.74 8.71 16.07
N LEU A 7 -10.41 10.01 16.03
CA LEU A 7 -9.03 10.46 16.24
C LEU A 7 -8.51 10.14 17.65
N LYS A 8 -9.34 10.32 18.69
CA LYS A 8 -8.98 9.95 20.06
C LYS A 8 -8.72 8.46 20.21
N VAL A 9 -9.55 7.62 19.57
CA VAL A 9 -9.38 6.16 19.57
C VAL A 9 -8.10 5.76 18.84
N TYR A 10 -7.86 6.32 17.65
CA TYR A 10 -6.66 6.06 16.87
C TYR A 10 -5.37 6.44 17.62
N LYS A 11 -5.35 7.59 18.31
CA LYS A 11 -4.21 7.99 19.15
C LYS A 11 -3.90 6.97 20.25
N LYS A 12 -4.93 6.36 20.85
CA LYS A 12 -4.73 5.31 21.85
C LYS A 12 -4.17 4.03 21.22
N PHE A 13 -4.69 3.61 20.06
CA PHE A 13 -4.14 2.48 19.32
C PHE A 13 -2.66 2.67 18.99
N LEU A 14 -2.32 3.85 18.48
CA LEU A 14 -0.94 4.20 18.15
C LEU A 14 -0.02 4.14 19.37
N HIS A 15 -0.45 4.71 20.50
CA HIS A 15 0.34 4.65 21.74
C HIS A 15 0.56 3.21 22.22
N THR A 16 -0.51 2.39 22.24
CA THR A 16 -0.42 0.99 22.68
C THR A 16 0.45 0.15 21.75
N SER A 17 0.32 0.30 20.43
CA SER A 17 1.14 -0.44 19.46
C SER A 17 2.62 -0.03 19.50
N LEU A 18 2.91 1.25 19.66
CA LEU A 18 4.30 1.70 19.81
C LEU A 18 4.91 1.16 21.10
N ALA A 19 4.17 1.20 22.22
CA ALA A 19 4.67 0.71 23.49
C ALA A 19 5.04 -0.77 23.45
N SER A 20 4.29 -1.62 22.74
CA SER A 20 4.60 -3.05 22.60
C SER A 20 5.83 -3.32 21.73
N GLU A 21 6.13 -2.46 20.76
CA GLU A 21 7.22 -2.68 19.78
C GLU A 21 8.57 -2.19 20.32
N PHE A 22 8.57 -1.13 21.14
CA PHE A 22 9.79 -0.64 21.78
C PHE A 22 10.38 -1.59 22.84
N GLU A 23 9.65 -2.63 23.22
CA GLU A 23 10.12 -3.71 24.10
C GLU A 23 11.19 -4.59 23.42
N TYR A 24 11.12 -4.74 22.09
CA TYR A 24 11.97 -5.65 21.32
C TYR A 24 12.94 -4.90 20.38
N LYS A 25 13.90 -4.17 20.96
CA LYS A 25 14.88 -3.34 20.21
C LYS A 25 15.64 -4.08 19.12
N THR A 26 15.92 -5.37 19.30
CA THR A 26 16.60 -6.20 18.29
C THR A 26 15.80 -6.36 17.01
N ASN A 27 14.46 -6.44 17.10
CA ASN A 27 13.60 -6.55 15.92
C ASN A 27 13.72 -5.30 15.05
N ILE A 28 13.74 -4.12 15.66
CA ILE A 28 13.89 -2.84 14.94
C ILE A 28 15.20 -2.81 14.14
N LEU A 29 16.30 -3.35 14.70
CA LEU A 29 17.59 -3.40 14.00
C LEU A 29 17.54 -4.38 12.81
N ILE A 30 16.93 -5.55 12.99
CA ILE A 30 16.76 -6.54 11.93
C ILE A 30 15.87 -5.97 10.81
N ASP A 31 14.78 -5.31 11.16
CA ASP A 31 13.86 -4.67 10.23
C ASP A 31 14.56 -3.55 9.44
N LEU A 32 15.40 -2.75 10.10
CA LEU A 32 16.21 -1.74 9.45
C LEU A 32 17.16 -2.34 8.40
N ILE A 33 17.91 -3.36 8.78
CA ILE A 33 18.84 -4.04 7.87
C ILE A 33 18.07 -4.65 6.69
N THR A 34 16.93 -5.28 6.97
CA THR A 34 16.07 -5.89 5.95
C THR A 34 15.53 -4.85 4.97
N ALA A 35 15.06 -3.69 5.46
CA ALA A 35 14.56 -2.60 4.64
C ALA A 35 15.67 -2.02 3.73
N ILE A 36 16.87 -1.82 4.27
CA ILE A 36 18.04 -1.33 3.51
C ILE A 36 18.44 -2.34 2.43
N LEU A 37 18.63 -3.62 2.80
CA LEU A 37 19.02 -4.67 1.86
C LEU A 37 17.96 -4.89 0.78
N SER A 38 16.67 -4.82 1.13
CA SER A 38 15.56 -4.91 0.19
C SER A 38 15.62 -3.77 -0.83
N LEU A 39 15.83 -2.53 -0.37
CA LEU A 39 15.96 -1.38 -1.28
C LEU A 39 17.19 -1.50 -2.19
N ILE A 40 18.36 -1.85 -1.62
CA ILE A 40 19.59 -2.05 -2.39
C ILE A 40 19.40 -3.15 -3.44
N GLY A 41 18.84 -4.31 -3.03
CA GLY A 41 18.57 -5.42 -3.94
C GLY A 41 17.57 -5.04 -5.03
N SER A 42 16.59 -4.21 -4.72
CA SER A 42 15.62 -3.71 -5.70
C SER A 42 16.25 -2.77 -6.72
N ILE A 43 17.08 -1.82 -6.27
CA ILE A 43 17.84 -0.90 -7.15
C ILE A 43 18.85 -1.67 -7.98
N PHE A 44 19.56 -2.63 -7.38
CA PHE A 44 20.51 -3.49 -8.07
C PHE A 44 19.80 -4.27 -9.18
N LEU A 45 18.69 -4.94 -8.87
CA LEU A 45 17.93 -5.65 -9.89
C LEU A 45 17.42 -4.71 -11.00
N LEU A 46 16.93 -3.51 -10.63
CA LEU A 46 16.54 -2.50 -11.62
C LEU A 46 17.72 -2.14 -12.53
N SER A 47 18.92 -1.94 -11.99
CA SER A 47 20.12 -1.62 -12.79
C SER A 47 20.49 -2.70 -13.80
N ILE A 48 20.27 -3.99 -13.48
CA ILE A 48 20.51 -5.10 -14.41
C ILE A 48 19.62 -4.97 -15.65
N PHE A 49 18.34 -4.60 -15.48
CA PHE A 49 17.43 -4.40 -16.61
C PHE A 49 17.92 -3.29 -17.56
N PHE A 50 18.58 -2.26 -17.03
CA PHE A 50 19.11 -1.11 -17.78
C PHE A 50 20.55 -1.29 -18.28
N GLN A 51 21.16 -2.47 -18.09
CA GLN A 51 22.58 -2.68 -18.44
C GLN A 51 22.83 -2.56 -19.96
N ASP A 52 21.94 -3.13 -20.78
CA ASP A 52 22.08 -3.17 -22.25
C ASP A 52 21.18 -2.16 -22.97
N THR A 53 20.37 -1.40 -22.23
CA THR A 53 19.40 -0.46 -22.80
C THR A 53 19.36 0.86 -22.03
N SER A 54 19.45 1.98 -22.75
CA SER A 54 19.36 3.31 -22.14
C SER A 54 17.96 3.63 -21.61
N THR A 55 16.92 3.02 -22.20
CA THR A 55 15.53 3.22 -21.81
C THR A 55 14.75 1.91 -21.82
N ILE A 56 13.81 1.79 -20.87
CA ILE A 56 12.92 0.63 -20.76
C ILE A 56 11.49 1.12 -20.65
N GLY A 57 10.65 0.75 -21.62
CA GLY A 57 9.26 1.18 -21.65
C GLY A 57 9.09 2.71 -21.72
N GLY A 58 10.10 3.42 -22.24
CA GLY A 58 10.14 4.89 -22.30
C GLY A 58 10.65 5.58 -21.03
N TRP A 59 11.15 4.82 -20.05
CA TRP A 59 11.73 5.36 -18.82
C TRP A 59 13.25 5.26 -18.89
N GLU A 60 13.94 6.32 -18.50
CA GLU A 60 15.37 6.28 -18.17
C GLU A 60 15.57 5.70 -16.77
N PHE A 61 16.80 5.26 -16.46
CA PHE A 61 17.11 4.67 -15.15
C PHE A 61 16.76 5.61 -13.98
N GLU A 62 17.13 6.88 -14.10
CA GLU A 62 16.87 7.91 -13.07
C GLU A 62 15.36 8.18 -12.86
N GLN A 63 14.57 8.02 -13.91
CA GLN A 63 13.12 8.14 -13.87
C GLN A 63 12.48 6.90 -13.25
N ALA A 64 13.01 5.71 -13.56
CA ALA A 64 12.54 4.45 -12.97
C ALA A 64 12.82 4.35 -11.47
N LEU A 65 13.87 5.03 -10.96
CA LEU A 65 14.11 5.14 -9.51
C LEU A 65 12.98 5.87 -8.76
N ILE A 66 12.22 6.75 -9.42
CA ILE A 66 11.03 7.38 -8.83
C ILE A 66 9.95 6.33 -8.58
N ILE A 67 9.71 5.42 -9.52
CA ILE A 67 8.77 4.29 -9.35
C ILE A 67 9.22 3.44 -8.16
N GLN A 68 10.52 3.14 -8.07
CA GLN A 68 11.08 2.40 -6.95
C GLN A 68 10.86 3.13 -5.61
N GLY A 69 11.09 4.44 -5.54
CA GLY A 69 10.86 5.24 -4.34
C GLY A 69 9.40 5.26 -3.90
N ILE A 70 8.47 5.47 -4.83
CA ILE A 70 7.03 5.43 -4.55
C ILE A 70 6.61 4.04 -4.09
N TYR A 71 7.04 2.98 -4.78
CA TYR A 71 6.80 1.61 -4.38
C TYR A 71 7.29 1.34 -2.95
N THR A 72 8.52 1.76 -2.61
CA THR A 72 9.10 1.56 -1.29
C THR A 72 8.31 2.29 -0.20
N ILE A 73 7.83 3.51 -0.46
CA ILE A 73 6.92 4.23 0.47
C ILE A 73 5.62 3.47 0.66
N LEU A 74 4.98 3.02 -0.42
CA LEU A 74 3.70 2.32 -0.36
C LEU A 74 3.82 0.94 0.30
N ASN A 75 4.95 0.26 0.11
CA ASN A 75 5.27 -0.98 0.81
C ASN A 75 5.44 -0.72 2.31
N GLY A 76 6.14 0.35 2.69
CA GLY A 76 6.28 0.77 4.08
C GLY A 76 4.93 1.10 4.72
N ILE A 77 4.05 1.81 4.01
CA ILE A 77 2.67 2.08 4.46
C ILE A 77 1.89 0.76 4.65
N THR A 78 2.04 -0.17 3.72
CA THR A 78 1.41 -1.49 3.79
C THR A 78 1.90 -2.27 5.01
N ASN A 79 3.21 -2.27 5.26
CA ASN A 79 3.82 -2.94 6.40
C ASN A 79 3.42 -2.29 7.73
N THR A 80 3.30 -0.97 7.76
CA THR A 80 2.94 -0.23 8.99
C THR A 80 1.47 -0.34 9.34
N TRP A 81 0.56 -0.15 8.39
CA TRP A 81 -0.88 -0.08 8.67
C TRP A 81 -1.68 -1.28 8.17
N PHE A 82 -1.37 -1.84 7.01
CA PHE A 82 -2.26 -2.83 6.39
C PHE A 82 -1.97 -4.24 6.90
N ASN A 83 -0.75 -4.74 6.67
CA ASN A 83 -0.32 -6.08 7.06
C ASN A 83 -0.64 -6.49 8.51
N PRO A 84 -0.34 -5.68 9.55
CA PRO A 84 -0.58 -6.09 10.94
C PRO A 84 -2.08 -6.20 11.27
N ASN A 85 -2.92 -5.42 10.59
CA ASN A 85 -4.35 -5.37 10.83
C ASN A 85 -5.11 -6.45 10.04
N LEU A 86 -4.72 -6.67 8.80
CA LEU A 86 -5.38 -7.60 7.90
C LEU A 86 -5.12 -9.07 8.26
N THR A 87 -3.91 -9.37 8.73
CA THR A 87 -3.59 -10.68 9.32
C THR A 87 -4.43 -10.94 10.58
N GLU A 88 -4.76 -9.89 11.35
CA GLU A 88 -5.64 -10.02 12.52
C GLU A 88 -7.11 -10.26 12.16
N ILE A 89 -7.58 -9.86 10.98
CA ILE A 89 -8.94 -10.19 10.52
C ILE A 89 -9.09 -11.71 10.43
N VAL A 90 -8.11 -12.40 9.86
CA VAL A 90 -8.07 -13.86 9.78
C VAL A 90 -8.15 -14.49 11.16
N LYS A 91 -7.38 -13.95 12.12
CA LYS A 91 -7.40 -14.40 13.50
C LYS A 91 -8.77 -14.18 14.16
N HIS A 92 -9.36 -13.00 14.00
CA HIS A 92 -10.67 -12.67 14.55
C HIS A 92 -11.78 -13.59 14.04
N ILE A 93 -11.73 -13.95 12.76
CA ILE A 93 -12.71 -14.87 12.16
C ILE A 93 -12.49 -16.30 12.68
N ARG A 94 -11.24 -16.80 12.63
CA ARG A 94 -10.91 -18.17 13.05
C ARG A 94 -11.22 -18.43 14.53
N GLU A 95 -11.01 -17.42 15.38
CA GLU A 95 -11.23 -17.52 16.82
C GLU A 95 -12.66 -17.13 17.24
N GLY A 96 -13.54 -16.76 16.30
CA GLY A 96 -14.89 -16.27 16.61
C GLY A 96 -14.93 -14.94 17.36
N THR A 97 -13.80 -14.23 17.47
CA THR A 97 -13.70 -12.97 18.23
C THR A 97 -14.09 -11.74 17.42
N LEU A 98 -14.49 -11.90 16.15
CA LEU A 98 -15.06 -10.82 15.34
C LEU A 98 -16.34 -10.25 15.98
N ASP A 99 -17.09 -11.06 16.74
CA ASP A 99 -18.28 -10.60 17.49
C ASP A 99 -17.96 -9.44 18.43
N PHE A 100 -16.84 -9.54 19.16
CA PHE A 100 -16.38 -8.46 20.04
C PHE A 100 -16.00 -7.19 19.30
N VAL A 101 -15.65 -7.28 18.01
CA VAL A 101 -15.40 -6.12 17.16
C VAL A 101 -16.73 -5.48 16.76
N LEU A 102 -17.69 -6.30 16.31
CA LEU A 102 -19.00 -5.84 15.84
C LEU A 102 -19.85 -5.19 16.95
N LEU A 103 -19.66 -5.61 18.20
CA LEU A 103 -20.33 -5.01 19.37
C LEU A 103 -19.79 -3.62 19.76
N LYS A 104 -18.63 -3.20 19.24
CA LYS A 104 -18.06 -1.90 19.63
C LYS A 104 -18.85 -0.75 18.98
N PRO A 105 -19.06 0.38 19.69
CA PRO A 105 -19.78 1.54 19.16
C PRO A 105 -18.88 2.41 18.26
N ILE A 106 -18.24 1.77 17.28
CA ILE A 106 -17.37 2.33 16.25
C ILE A 106 -17.51 1.48 14.99
N ASP A 107 -17.18 2.06 13.83
CA ASP A 107 -17.22 1.32 12.59
C ASP A 107 -16.26 0.10 12.60
N SER A 108 -16.76 -1.07 12.19
CA SER A 108 -16.00 -2.33 12.26
C SER A 108 -14.84 -2.35 11.27
N GLN A 109 -15.02 -1.84 10.06
CA GLN A 109 -13.95 -1.71 9.07
C GLN A 109 -12.86 -0.75 9.56
N PHE A 110 -13.24 0.40 10.13
CA PHE A 110 -12.26 1.30 10.76
C PHE A 110 -11.47 0.59 11.86
N TYR A 111 -12.17 -0.13 12.75
CA TYR A 111 -11.51 -0.81 13.88
C TYR A 111 -10.50 -1.84 13.38
N ILE A 112 -10.92 -2.78 12.53
CA ILE A 112 -10.02 -3.84 12.06
C ILE A 112 -8.90 -3.32 11.16
N SER A 113 -9.05 -2.17 10.52
CA SER A 113 -8.04 -1.63 9.59
C SER A 113 -6.96 -0.80 10.27
N LEU A 114 -7.20 -0.26 11.47
CA LEU A 114 -6.33 0.74 12.10
C LEU A 114 -6.02 0.44 13.58
N LYS A 115 -6.34 -0.76 14.07
CA LYS A 115 -6.15 -1.16 15.47
C LYS A 115 -4.68 -1.32 15.84
N LYS A 116 -3.88 -1.92 14.96
CA LYS A 116 -2.45 -2.16 15.16
C LYS A 116 -1.63 -1.27 14.24
N ILE A 117 -0.43 -0.91 14.68
CA ILE A 117 0.55 -0.20 13.86
C ILE A 117 1.88 -0.90 14.06
N ASN A 118 2.55 -1.27 12.97
CA ASN A 118 3.90 -1.83 13.02
C ASN A 118 4.92 -0.74 12.67
N PRO A 119 5.77 -0.30 13.61
CA PRO A 119 6.72 0.78 13.38
C PRO A 119 7.83 0.44 12.38
N SER A 120 8.12 -0.84 12.15
CA SER A 120 9.17 -1.27 11.21
C SER A 120 9.00 -0.70 9.80
N GLY A 121 7.76 -0.64 9.30
CA GLY A 121 7.46 -0.09 7.98
C GLY A 121 7.77 1.41 7.83
N PHE A 122 7.91 2.17 8.94
CA PHE A 122 8.37 3.57 8.86
C PHE A 122 9.78 3.67 8.30
N LEU A 123 10.63 2.66 8.51
CA LEU A 123 11.99 2.64 7.98
C LEU A 123 11.97 2.59 6.45
N GLU A 124 11.10 1.77 5.87
CA GLU A 124 10.88 1.72 4.42
C GLU A 124 10.32 3.05 3.90
N ILE A 125 9.34 3.65 4.60
CA ILE A 125 8.81 4.97 4.23
C ILE A 125 9.93 6.01 4.19
N MET A 126 10.78 6.06 5.22
CA MET A 126 11.91 6.99 5.29
C MET A 126 12.91 6.75 4.15
N LEU A 127 13.29 5.50 3.89
CA LEU A 127 14.21 5.15 2.81
C LEU A 127 13.64 5.51 1.43
N GLY A 128 12.35 5.26 1.20
CA GLY A 128 11.66 5.63 -0.03
C GLY A 128 11.60 7.15 -0.22
N PHE A 129 11.34 7.92 0.84
CA PHE A 129 11.43 9.39 0.79
C PHE A 129 12.85 9.88 0.49
N CYS A 130 13.88 9.31 1.11
CA CYS A 130 15.27 9.64 0.80
C CYS A 130 15.59 9.39 -0.68
N LEU A 131 15.13 8.26 -1.24
CA LEU A 131 15.30 7.96 -2.65
C LEU A 131 14.55 8.96 -3.55
N LEU A 132 13.31 9.33 -3.20
CA LEU A 132 12.57 10.35 -3.96
C LEU A 132 13.25 11.72 -3.93
N LEU A 133 13.78 12.14 -2.79
CA LEU A 133 14.53 13.41 -2.68
C LEU A 133 15.80 13.38 -3.55
N TYR A 134 16.49 12.25 -3.59
CA TYR A 134 17.61 12.05 -4.50
C TYR A 134 17.17 12.15 -5.98
N CYS A 135 16.06 11.51 -6.34
CA CYS A 135 15.53 11.54 -7.71
C CYS A 135 15.04 12.94 -8.14
N ILE A 136 14.42 13.70 -7.24
CA ILE A 136 14.02 15.10 -7.47
C ILE A 136 15.24 15.95 -7.85
N LYS A 137 16.37 15.73 -7.16
CA LYS A 137 17.61 16.47 -7.41
C LYS A 137 18.25 16.08 -8.75
N ILE A 138 18.34 14.80 -9.06
CA ILE A 138 19.04 14.33 -10.28
C ILE A 138 18.24 14.66 -11.56
N ASN A 139 16.92 14.48 -11.53
CA ASN A 139 16.02 14.80 -12.64
C ASN A 139 15.68 16.31 -12.72
N GLN A 140 16.28 17.15 -11.86
CA GLN A 140 16.06 18.61 -11.80
C GLN A 140 14.58 19.00 -11.73
N ILE A 141 13.79 18.27 -10.94
CA ILE A 141 12.33 18.46 -10.85
C ILE A 141 12.03 19.78 -10.14
N ASN A 142 11.26 20.67 -10.79
CA ASN A 142 10.88 21.95 -10.21
C ASN A 142 9.77 21.80 -9.15
N LEU A 143 10.08 22.19 -7.92
CA LEU A 143 9.17 22.11 -6.78
C LEU A 143 8.21 23.32 -6.74
N ASN A 144 7.14 23.25 -7.54
CA ASN A 144 6.03 24.20 -7.46
C ASN A 144 4.92 23.69 -6.51
N LEU A 145 4.11 24.59 -5.97
CA LEU A 145 2.93 24.27 -5.16
C LEU A 145 1.96 23.34 -5.90
N GLY A 146 1.78 23.52 -7.21
CA GLY A 146 0.96 22.64 -8.05
C GLY A 146 1.52 21.21 -8.12
N PHE A 147 2.84 21.06 -8.24
CA PHE A 147 3.51 19.77 -8.19
C PHE A 147 3.30 19.07 -6.84
N LEU A 148 3.50 19.78 -5.73
CA LEU A 148 3.31 19.24 -4.38
C LEU A 148 1.85 18.82 -4.14
N ALA A 149 0.88 19.61 -4.61
CA ALA A 149 -0.54 19.28 -4.48
C ALA A 149 -0.89 18.03 -5.30
N LEU A 150 -0.49 17.95 -6.57
CA LEU A 150 -0.80 16.82 -7.44
C LEU A 150 -0.12 15.53 -6.96
N SER A 151 1.18 15.58 -6.64
CA SER A 151 1.91 14.43 -6.10
C SER A 151 1.29 13.88 -4.81
N LEU A 152 0.86 14.77 -3.90
CA LEU A 152 0.16 14.36 -2.69
C LEU A 152 -1.19 13.70 -3.00
N ILE A 153 -1.96 14.27 -3.93
CA ILE A 153 -3.26 13.70 -4.33
C ILE A 153 -3.09 12.30 -4.93
N THR A 154 -2.16 12.11 -5.86
CA THR A 154 -1.93 10.80 -6.50
C THR A 154 -1.38 9.79 -5.51
N ILE A 155 -0.43 10.16 -4.63
CA ILE A 155 0.04 9.25 -3.58
C ILE A 155 -1.11 8.83 -2.66
N MET A 156 -2.00 9.75 -2.26
CA MET A 156 -3.15 9.42 -1.43
C MET A 156 -4.14 8.48 -2.15
N CYS A 157 -4.37 8.69 -3.45
CA CYS A 157 -5.16 7.80 -4.29
C CYS A 157 -4.55 6.39 -4.33
N SER A 158 -3.24 6.30 -4.59
CA SER A 158 -2.48 5.05 -4.58
C SER A 158 -2.60 4.30 -3.24
N ILE A 159 -2.49 5.00 -2.11
CA ILE A 159 -2.66 4.43 -0.76
C ILE A 159 -4.08 3.87 -0.59
N CYS A 160 -5.11 4.60 -1.02
CA CYS A 160 -6.50 4.18 -0.90
C CYS A 160 -6.84 2.97 -1.80
N ILE A 161 -6.32 2.92 -3.02
CA ILE A 161 -6.45 1.76 -3.92
C ILE A 161 -5.76 0.55 -3.30
N LEU A 162 -4.52 0.73 -2.85
CA LEU A 162 -3.73 -0.32 -2.22
C LEU A 162 -4.41 -0.87 -0.97
N TYR A 163 -4.92 -0.02 -0.09
CA TYR A 163 -5.73 -0.40 1.06
C TYR A 163 -6.93 -1.27 0.64
N SER A 164 -7.66 -0.84 -0.40
CA SER A 164 -8.86 -1.54 -0.86
C SER A 164 -8.54 -2.94 -1.38
N LEU A 165 -7.45 -3.11 -2.15
CA LEU A 165 -6.97 -4.42 -2.63
C LEU A 165 -6.69 -5.38 -1.47
N TRP A 166 -5.89 -4.90 -0.52
CA TRP A 166 -5.54 -5.62 0.69
C TRP A 166 -6.77 -6.01 1.52
N PHE A 167 -7.72 -5.09 1.64
CA PHE A 167 -8.96 -5.30 2.38
C PHE A 167 -9.91 -6.29 1.68
N PHE A 168 -9.96 -6.31 0.34
CA PHE A 168 -10.73 -7.32 -0.41
C PHE A 168 -10.27 -8.73 -0.07
N ILE A 169 -8.97 -9.01 -0.20
CA ILE A 169 -8.40 -10.33 0.11
C ILE A 169 -8.71 -10.70 1.56
N SER A 170 -8.54 -9.77 2.48
CA SER A 170 -8.77 -10.05 3.90
C SER A 170 -10.23 -10.34 4.21
N THR A 171 -11.16 -9.65 3.56
CA THR A 171 -12.61 -9.87 3.67
C THR A 171 -13.01 -11.26 3.16
N THR A 172 -12.35 -11.80 2.13
CA THR A 172 -12.66 -13.15 1.64
C THR A 172 -12.46 -14.25 2.68
N THR A 173 -11.70 -13.96 3.75
CA THR A 173 -11.48 -14.88 4.86
C THR A 173 -12.76 -15.27 5.59
N ILE A 174 -13.84 -14.48 5.46
CA ILE A 174 -15.14 -14.82 6.05
C ILE A 174 -15.70 -16.12 5.45
N TRP A 175 -15.48 -16.37 4.15
CA TRP A 175 -15.87 -17.63 3.51
C TRP A 175 -14.74 -18.66 3.48
N PHE A 176 -13.49 -18.21 3.32
CA PHE A 176 -12.34 -19.09 3.17
C PHE A 176 -11.38 -18.93 4.34
N VAL A 177 -11.42 -19.81 5.33
CA VAL A 177 -10.61 -19.66 6.56
C VAL A 177 -9.09 -19.59 6.29
N LYS A 178 -8.60 -20.15 5.18
CA LYS A 178 -7.18 -20.11 4.78
C LYS A 178 -6.96 -19.21 3.56
N THR A 179 -6.71 -17.91 3.78
CA THR A 179 -6.43 -16.92 2.71
C THR A 179 -4.97 -16.57 2.53
N TRP A 180 -4.04 -17.20 3.27
CA TRP A 180 -2.60 -16.90 3.22
C TRP A 180 -2.03 -16.92 1.79
N ASN A 181 -2.41 -17.92 0.98
CA ASN A 181 -1.92 -18.01 -0.39
C ASN A 181 -2.41 -16.83 -1.25
N ALA A 182 -3.63 -16.33 -1.00
CA ALA A 182 -4.17 -15.18 -1.72
C ALA A 182 -3.42 -13.89 -1.37
N THR A 183 -3.02 -13.72 -0.09
CA THR A 183 -2.20 -12.57 0.32
C THR A 183 -0.81 -12.61 -0.32
N GLU A 184 -0.18 -13.78 -0.41
CA GLU A 184 1.14 -13.91 -1.04
C GLU A 184 1.10 -13.69 -2.57
N VAL A 185 0.02 -14.12 -3.22
CA VAL A 185 -0.22 -13.81 -4.65
C VAL A 185 -0.37 -12.30 -4.85
N LEU A 186 -1.15 -11.61 -4.00
CA LEU A 186 -1.29 -10.16 -4.07
C LEU A 186 0.06 -9.46 -3.86
N ARG A 187 0.85 -9.86 -2.85
CA ARG A 187 2.21 -9.34 -2.64
C ARG A 187 3.07 -9.50 -3.88
N SER A 188 3.05 -10.69 -4.49
CA SER A 188 3.84 -11.00 -5.68
C SER A 188 3.46 -10.11 -6.86
N PHE A 189 2.16 -9.83 -7.05
CA PHE A 189 1.73 -8.90 -8.09
C PHE A 189 2.12 -7.45 -7.77
N LEU A 190 1.95 -7.00 -6.52
CA LEU A 190 2.34 -5.65 -6.12
C LEU A 190 3.85 -5.42 -6.26
N TYR A 191 4.66 -6.45 -6.01
CA TYR A 191 6.12 -6.42 -6.17
C TYR A 191 6.56 -6.07 -7.60
N ILE A 192 5.75 -6.41 -8.60
CA ILE A 192 5.99 -6.04 -10.01
C ILE A 192 5.86 -4.52 -10.21
N GLY A 193 5.08 -3.84 -9.37
CA GLY A 193 4.83 -2.39 -9.44
C GLY A 193 6.04 -1.50 -9.21
N ARG A 194 7.18 -2.06 -8.80
CA ARG A 194 8.47 -1.33 -8.72
C ARG A 194 9.15 -1.15 -10.08
N PHE A 195 8.66 -1.82 -11.12
CA PHE A 195 9.16 -1.70 -12.49
C PHE A 195 8.20 -0.90 -13.36
N PRO A 196 8.69 -0.19 -14.39
CA PRO A 196 7.83 0.51 -15.33
C PRO A 196 6.86 -0.44 -16.02
N LEU A 197 5.56 -0.17 -15.95
CA LEU A 197 4.52 -1.03 -16.55
C LEU A 197 4.64 -1.18 -18.07
N ASN A 198 5.26 -0.18 -18.71
CA ASN A 198 5.51 -0.19 -20.15
C ASN A 198 6.60 -1.18 -20.59
N SER A 199 7.35 -1.75 -19.64
CA SER A 199 8.33 -2.82 -19.90
C SER A 199 7.67 -4.18 -20.20
N PHE A 200 6.42 -4.37 -19.74
CA PHE A 200 5.70 -5.63 -19.91
C PHE A 200 4.98 -5.70 -21.27
N SER A 201 4.74 -6.94 -21.72
CA SER A 201 3.91 -7.24 -22.87
C SER A 201 2.51 -6.63 -22.72
N PHE A 202 1.85 -6.35 -23.84
CA PHE A 202 0.55 -5.70 -23.87
C PHE A 202 -0.49 -6.39 -22.98
N SER A 203 -0.56 -7.73 -23.03
CA SER A 203 -1.48 -8.53 -22.22
C SER A 203 -1.23 -8.38 -20.72
N LEU A 204 0.04 -8.43 -20.29
CA LEU A 204 0.40 -8.25 -18.88
C LEU A 204 0.13 -6.82 -18.41
N ARG A 205 0.39 -5.83 -19.25
CA ARG A 205 0.10 -4.43 -18.94
C ARG A 205 -1.38 -4.21 -18.69
N ILE A 206 -2.26 -4.80 -19.52
CA ILE A 206 -3.72 -4.76 -19.30
C ILE A 206 -4.06 -5.45 -17.99
N PHE A 207 -3.53 -6.65 -17.75
CA PHE A 207 -3.81 -7.40 -16.53
C PHE A 207 -3.47 -6.59 -15.27
N PHE A 208 -2.26 -6.04 -15.21
CA PHE A 208 -1.81 -5.25 -14.07
C PHE A 208 -2.49 -3.89 -13.94
N SER A 209 -2.98 -3.31 -15.03
CA SER A 209 -3.70 -2.03 -15.00
C SER A 209 -5.17 -2.19 -14.59
N VAL A 210 -5.81 -3.29 -14.96
CA VAL A 210 -7.26 -3.50 -14.76
C VAL A 210 -7.56 -4.30 -13.50
N PHE A 211 -6.85 -5.42 -13.27
CA PHE A 211 -7.16 -6.33 -12.17
C PHE A 211 -6.39 -6.01 -10.88
N ILE A 212 -5.13 -5.55 -10.98
CA ILE A 212 -4.26 -5.21 -9.83
C ILE A 212 -4.07 -3.68 -9.64
N PRO A 213 -4.80 -2.86 -10.39
CA PRO A 213 -4.47 -1.45 -10.68
C PRO A 213 -3.04 -0.91 -10.44
N ILE A 214 -1.97 -1.63 -10.79
CA ILE A 214 -0.57 -1.20 -10.56
C ILE A 214 -0.27 0.16 -11.20
N ALA A 215 -0.87 0.44 -12.36
CA ALA A 215 -0.70 1.72 -13.06
C ALA A 215 -1.11 2.91 -12.19
N PHE A 216 -2.18 2.74 -11.43
CA PHE A 216 -2.72 3.76 -10.52
C PHE A 216 -1.98 3.82 -9.19
N ILE A 217 -1.20 2.78 -8.84
CA ILE A 217 -0.49 2.70 -7.57
C ILE A 217 0.92 3.29 -7.69
N THR A 218 1.62 3.05 -8.80
CA THR A 218 3.02 3.50 -8.94
C THR A 218 3.25 4.35 -10.18
N THR A 219 2.70 3.97 -11.34
CA THR A 219 3.05 4.64 -12.61
C THR A 219 2.50 6.07 -12.72
N ILE A 220 1.22 6.29 -12.46
CA ILE A 220 0.62 7.63 -12.55
C ILE A 220 1.25 8.60 -11.53
N PRO A 221 1.43 8.23 -10.25
CA PRO A 221 2.20 9.05 -9.32
C PRO A 221 3.61 9.37 -9.84
N SER A 222 4.35 8.40 -10.38
CA SER A 222 5.68 8.66 -10.94
C SER A 222 5.66 9.59 -12.14
N GLU A 223 4.68 9.46 -13.04
CA GLU A 223 4.49 10.39 -14.16
C GLU A 223 4.17 11.81 -13.67
N VAL A 224 3.43 11.96 -12.57
CA VAL A 224 3.20 13.28 -11.93
C VAL A 224 4.49 13.84 -11.37
N PHE A 225 5.34 13.02 -10.75
CA PHE A 225 6.65 13.45 -10.25
C PHE A 225 7.57 13.96 -11.38
N LEU A 226 7.46 13.40 -12.58
CA LEU A 226 8.22 13.83 -13.75
C LEU A 226 7.56 14.99 -14.52
N GLY A 227 6.35 15.41 -14.16
CA GLY A 227 5.59 16.40 -14.93
C GLY A 227 5.10 15.88 -16.29
N LEU A 228 5.07 14.56 -16.49
CA LEU A 228 4.68 13.90 -17.74
C LEU A 228 3.21 13.44 -17.72
N SER A 229 2.57 13.44 -16.55
CA SER A 229 1.20 12.94 -16.40
C SER A 229 0.17 13.86 -17.07
N GLN A 230 -0.75 13.23 -17.81
CA GLN A 230 -1.88 13.92 -18.42
C GLN A 230 -3.04 14.02 -17.43
N LEU A 231 -3.77 15.14 -17.44
CA LEU A 231 -4.85 15.40 -16.47
C LEU A 231 -5.90 14.28 -16.42
N TRP A 232 -6.25 13.69 -17.56
CA TRP A 232 -7.24 12.61 -17.62
C TRP A 232 -6.79 11.35 -16.88
N LYS A 233 -5.48 11.06 -16.81
CA LYS A 233 -4.94 9.92 -16.05
C LYS A 233 -5.13 10.13 -14.54
N ILE A 234 -4.87 11.35 -14.07
CA ILE A 234 -5.05 11.74 -12.66
C ILE A 234 -6.54 11.68 -12.28
N LEU A 235 -7.43 12.17 -13.16
CA LEU A 235 -8.87 12.07 -12.94
C LEU A 235 -9.35 10.62 -12.93
N LEU A 236 -8.81 9.79 -13.83
CA LEU A 236 -9.09 8.36 -13.86
C LEU A 236 -8.63 7.67 -12.57
N GLU A 237 -7.42 7.98 -12.07
CA GLU A 237 -6.92 7.49 -10.78
C GLU A 237 -7.86 7.87 -9.61
N GLY A 238 -8.33 9.12 -9.59
CA GLY A 238 -9.35 9.56 -8.63
C GLY A 238 -10.66 8.77 -8.73
N ALA A 239 -11.14 8.53 -9.95
CA ALA A 239 -12.35 7.73 -10.18
C ALA A 239 -12.16 6.27 -9.73
N VAL A 240 -11.04 5.63 -10.10
CA VAL A 240 -10.70 4.27 -9.66
C VAL A 240 -10.62 4.20 -8.14
N THR A 241 -10.01 5.20 -7.49
CA THR A 241 -9.93 5.28 -6.03
C THR A 241 -11.32 5.27 -5.38
N ILE A 242 -12.25 6.10 -5.88
CA ILE A 242 -13.63 6.14 -5.38
C ILE A 242 -14.33 4.79 -5.58
N VAL A 243 -14.16 4.16 -6.74
CA VAL A 243 -14.72 2.83 -7.02
C VAL A 243 -14.17 1.80 -6.03
N PHE A 244 -12.85 1.73 -5.84
CA PHE A 244 -12.20 0.76 -4.95
C PHE A 244 -12.60 0.94 -3.49
N LEU A 245 -12.66 2.17 -2.98
CA LEU A 245 -13.09 2.44 -1.61
C LEU A 245 -14.57 2.11 -1.39
N THR A 246 -15.44 2.46 -2.33
CA THR A 246 -16.89 2.21 -2.20
C THR A 246 -17.20 0.72 -2.32
N THR A 247 -16.55 0.02 -3.25
CA THR A 247 -16.75 -1.42 -3.46
C THR A 247 -16.16 -2.24 -2.33
N SER A 248 -14.97 -1.89 -1.79
CA SER A 248 -14.39 -2.56 -0.63
C SER A 248 -15.27 -2.43 0.62
N ARG A 249 -15.86 -1.25 0.84
CA ARG A 249 -16.86 -1.04 1.89
C ARG A 249 -18.11 -1.90 1.70
N LYS A 250 -18.70 -1.89 0.52
CA LYS A 250 -19.90 -2.69 0.21
C LYS A 250 -19.62 -4.18 0.34
N PHE A 251 -18.46 -4.63 -0.11
CA PHE A 251 -18.04 -6.02 -0.03
C PHE A 251 -17.89 -6.48 1.42
N TRP A 252 -17.30 -5.68 2.30
CA TRP A 252 -17.23 -5.96 3.73
C TRP A 252 -18.61 -6.10 4.38
N LEU A 253 -19.51 -5.15 4.14
CA LEU A 253 -20.88 -5.20 4.68
C LEU A 253 -21.67 -6.39 4.14
N PHE A 254 -21.43 -6.79 2.89
CA PHE A 254 -22.02 -7.98 2.30
C PHE A 254 -21.45 -9.25 2.96
N ALA A 255 -20.12 -9.35 3.09
CA ALA A 255 -19.44 -10.49 3.67
C ALA A 255 -19.88 -10.76 5.12
N LEU A 256 -20.06 -9.71 5.92
CA LEU A 256 -20.54 -9.83 7.29
C LEU A 256 -21.89 -10.55 7.43
N LYS A 257 -22.72 -10.60 6.38
CA LYS A 257 -23.98 -11.35 6.39
C LYS A 257 -23.79 -12.87 6.39
N PHE A 258 -22.61 -13.34 5.99
CA PHE A 258 -22.23 -14.75 5.93
C PHE A 258 -21.32 -15.17 7.08
N TYR A 259 -20.98 -14.24 7.97
CA TYR A 259 -20.19 -14.56 9.14
C TYR A 259 -21.02 -15.40 10.13
N SER A 260 -20.60 -16.64 10.37
CA SER A 260 -21.11 -17.51 11.42
C SER A 260 -20.15 -17.49 12.61
N SER A 261 -20.68 -17.22 13.81
CA SER A 261 -19.87 -17.26 15.02
C SER A 261 -19.40 -18.67 15.33
N ALA A 262 -18.25 -18.82 15.98
CA ALA A 262 -17.74 -20.12 16.41
C ALA A 262 -18.63 -20.79 17.48
N SER A 263 -19.62 -20.09 18.05
CA SER A 263 -20.55 -20.61 19.05
C SER A 263 -21.93 -21.04 18.48
N SER A 264 -22.08 -21.15 17.16
CA SER A 264 -23.34 -21.57 16.49
C SER A 264 -23.14 -22.76 15.58
#